data_AF-A0A957Q7M6-F1
#
_entry.id   AF-A0A957Q7M6-F1
#
_cell.length_a   1.000
_cell.length_b   1.000
_cell.length_c   1.000
_cell.angle_alpha   90.00
_cell.angle_beta   90.00
_cell.angle_gamma   90.00
#
_symmetry.space_group_name_H-M   'P 1'
#
loop_
_entity.id
_entity.type
_entity.pdbx_description
1 polymer ?
#
loop_
_entity_poly.entity_id
_entity_poly.type
_entity_poly.pdbx_seq_one_letter_code
_entity_poly.pdbx_strand_id
1 'polypeptide(L)'
;GMFYAIAEAAQLGIEITPENGGEIARVSAMIRAATREQLPAVHPENPNIVGPTISQLWGPPTHPAAHVKNAVTVATGDVNWDRPATWTGALDRSPCGTGTCARMAVLHARGELALHEDFVHESILGTLFTGRLLETTTVGPYQAVVPTISGQGWITGFANYVIDPTDPFPMGFTVGDIWA
;
A
#
# COMPACT_ATOMS: atom_id res chain seq x y z
N GLY A 1 0.33 12.28 1.03
CA GLY A 1 0.50 10.82 1.23
C GLY A 1 -0.87 10.16 1.30
N MET A 2 -0.92 8.91 1.76
CA MET A 2 -2.16 8.16 1.99
C MET A 2 -2.12 7.58 3.41
N PHE A 3 -3.28 7.32 4.01
CA PHE A 3 -3.34 6.58 5.26
C PHE A 3 -3.27 5.07 5.00
N TYR A 4 -2.48 4.38 5.81
CA TYR A 4 -2.25 2.94 5.72
C TYR A 4 -2.70 2.23 6.98
N ALA A 5 -3.34 1.07 6.83
CA ALA A 5 -3.40 0.06 7.88
C ALA A 5 -2.18 -0.87 7.71
N ILE A 6 -1.22 -0.81 8.63
CA ILE A 6 0.03 -1.59 8.55
C ILE A 6 -0.03 -2.75 9.55
N ALA A 7 0.10 -3.99 9.06
CA ALA A 7 0.07 -5.19 9.89
C ALA A 7 1.18 -6.17 9.50
N GLU A 8 1.64 -6.96 10.48
CA GLU A 8 2.63 -8.00 10.25
C GLU A 8 1.94 -9.27 9.71
N ALA A 9 2.39 -9.77 8.56
CA ALA A 9 1.75 -10.90 7.87
C ALA A 9 1.80 -12.19 8.70
N ALA A 10 2.87 -12.41 9.46
CA ALA A 10 3.04 -13.59 10.31
C ALA A 10 1.96 -13.71 11.39
N GLN A 11 1.45 -12.59 11.91
CA GLN A 11 0.36 -12.58 12.91
C GLN A 11 -0.98 -13.07 12.33
N LEU A 12 -1.09 -13.12 11.01
CA LEU A 12 -2.26 -13.53 10.25
C LEU A 12 -2.07 -14.92 9.62
N GLY A 13 -0.91 -15.55 9.81
CA GLY A 13 -0.57 -16.81 9.15
C GLY A 13 -0.37 -16.69 7.63
N ILE A 14 -0.02 -15.50 7.14
CA ILE A 14 0.15 -15.23 5.70
C ILE A 14 1.62 -15.11 5.35
N GLU A 15 2.04 -15.84 4.32
CA GLU A 15 3.34 -15.64 3.68
C GLU A 15 3.23 -14.67 2.50
N ILE A 16 4.16 -13.72 2.39
CA ILE A 16 4.16 -12.72 1.33
C ILE A 16 4.82 -13.28 0.07
N THR A 17 4.04 -14.01 -0.72
CA THR A 17 4.43 -14.53 -2.03
C THR A 17 3.38 -14.22 -3.09
N PRO A 18 3.75 -14.15 -4.39
CA PRO A 18 2.80 -13.92 -5.48
C PRO A 18 1.65 -14.93 -5.51
N GLU A 19 1.91 -16.19 -5.16
CA GLU A 19 0.93 -17.28 -5.15
C GLU A 19 -0.19 -17.03 -4.13
N ASN A 20 0.11 -16.31 -3.04
CA ASN A 20 -0.85 -15.94 -2.02
C ASN A 20 -1.62 -14.64 -2.34
N GLY A 21 -1.47 -14.08 -3.55
CA GLY A 21 -2.01 -12.76 -3.90
C GLY A 21 -3.50 -12.58 -3.58
N GLY A 22 -4.35 -13.55 -3.90
CA GLY A 22 -5.78 -13.49 -3.60
C GLY A 22 -6.07 -13.45 -2.10
N GLU A 23 -5.37 -14.26 -1.30
CA GLU A 23 -5.54 -14.29 0.16
C GLU A 23 -5.00 -13.02 0.82
N ILE A 24 -3.85 -12.52 0.35
CA ILE A 24 -3.28 -11.24 0.78
C ILE A 24 -4.28 -10.12 0.52
N ALA A 25 -4.87 -10.06 -0.68
CA ALA A 25 -5.86 -9.03 -1.05
C ALA A 25 -7.10 -9.13 -0.14
N ARG A 26 -7.60 -10.34 0.10
CA ARG A 26 -8.75 -10.61 0.95
C ARG A 26 -8.54 -10.12 2.38
N VAL A 27 -7.47 -10.56 3.04
CA VAL A 27 -7.17 -10.19 4.42
C VAL A 27 -6.81 -8.71 4.55
N SER A 28 -6.09 -8.15 3.56
CA SER A 28 -5.81 -6.73 3.49
C SER A 28 -7.08 -5.87 3.44
N ALA A 29 -8.09 -6.29 2.67
CA ALA A 29 -9.37 -5.61 2.57
C ALA A 29 -10.13 -5.63 3.91
N MET A 30 -10.15 -6.78 4.58
CA MET A 30 -10.76 -6.93 5.90
C MET A 30 -10.06 -6.05 6.95
N ILE A 31 -8.72 -6.06 7.00
CA ILE A 31 -7.95 -5.21 7.92
C ILE A 31 -8.24 -3.73 7.69
N ARG A 32 -8.29 -3.30 6.42
CA ARG A 32 -8.64 -1.92 6.07
C ARG A 32 -10.01 -1.55 6.62
N ALA A 33 -11.03 -2.37 6.37
CA ALA A 33 -12.40 -2.12 6.81
C ALA A 33 -12.49 -2.06 8.34
N ALA A 34 -11.96 -3.07 9.03
CA ALA A 34 -11.92 -3.10 10.48
C ALA A 34 -11.18 -1.89 11.08
N THR A 35 -10.06 -1.48 10.48
CA THR A 35 -9.32 -0.30 10.92
C THR A 35 -10.13 0.99 10.72
N ARG A 36 -10.83 1.15 9.59
CA ARG A 36 -11.68 2.33 9.35
C ARG A 36 -12.83 2.43 10.37
N GLU A 37 -13.42 1.30 10.73
CA GLU A 37 -14.53 1.23 11.68
C GLU A 37 -14.09 1.52 13.11
N GLN A 38 -12.93 0.99 13.52
CA GLN A 38 -12.46 1.06 14.91
C GLN A 38 -11.54 2.26 15.17
N LEU A 39 -10.82 2.73 14.16
CA LEU A 39 -9.78 3.74 14.25
C LEU A 39 -9.98 4.80 13.14
N PRO A 40 -11.05 5.61 13.20
CA PRO A 40 -11.28 6.66 12.22
C PRO A 40 -10.13 7.68 12.26
N ALA A 41 -9.59 8.01 11.09
CA ALA A 41 -8.52 8.99 10.93
C ALA A 41 -8.96 10.05 9.92
N VAL A 42 -8.60 11.31 10.14
CA VAL A 42 -8.82 12.41 9.19
C VAL A 42 -7.54 13.23 9.14
N HIS A 43 -7.09 13.62 7.96
CA HIS A 43 -5.88 14.43 7.84
C HIS A 43 -6.09 15.80 8.50
N PRO A 44 -5.20 16.24 9.41
CA PRO A 44 -5.44 17.40 10.27
C PRO A 44 -5.57 18.73 9.50
N GLU A 45 -4.97 18.81 8.32
CA GLU A 45 -4.98 20.01 7.48
C GLU A 45 -5.86 19.85 6.22
N ASN A 46 -6.42 18.66 5.99
CA ASN A 46 -7.25 18.40 4.82
C ASN A 46 -8.38 17.40 5.16
N PRO A 47 -9.57 17.89 5.51
CA PRO A 47 -10.67 17.03 5.95
C PRO A 47 -11.22 16.09 4.86
N ASN A 48 -10.84 16.28 3.59
CA ASN A 48 -11.24 15.38 2.50
C ASN A 48 -10.42 14.08 2.45
N ILE A 49 -9.32 13.98 3.21
CA ILE A 49 -8.49 12.78 3.29
C ILE A 49 -8.88 12.00 4.55
N VAL A 50 -9.66 10.92 4.37
CA VAL A 50 -10.33 10.20 5.47
C VAL A 50 -10.02 8.71 5.48
N GLY A 51 -9.54 8.26 6.65
CA GLY A 51 -9.31 6.88 7.06
C GLY A 51 -8.19 6.21 6.26
N PRO A 52 -7.70 5.04 6.71
CA PRO A 52 -6.86 4.23 5.84
C PRO A 52 -7.65 3.84 4.58
N THR A 53 -7.07 4.12 3.43
CA THR A 53 -7.59 3.72 2.11
C THR A 53 -6.75 2.59 1.51
N ILE A 54 -5.62 2.28 2.15
CA ILE A 54 -4.64 1.29 1.70
C ILE A 54 -4.25 0.42 2.91
N SER A 55 -3.96 -0.85 2.65
CA SER A 55 -3.36 -1.76 3.63
C SER A 55 -1.95 -2.13 3.22
N GLN A 56 -1.08 -2.36 4.19
CA GLN A 56 0.27 -2.86 3.99
C GLN A 56 0.51 -4.04 4.93
N LEU A 57 0.63 -5.24 4.35
CA LEU A 57 1.19 -6.38 5.06
C LEU A 57 2.70 -6.36 4.90
N TRP A 58 3.44 -6.60 5.98
CA TRP A 58 4.91 -6.68 5.95
C TRP A 58 5.40 -7.94 6.65
N GLY A 59 6.62 -8.36 6.29
CA GLY A 59 7.30 -9.50 6.90
C GLY A 59 8.80 -9.50 6.60
N PRO A 60 9.49 -10.58 6.95
CA PRO A 60 10.91 -10.75 6.66
C PRO A 60 11.20 -10.61 5.16
N PRO A 61 12.36 -10.02 4.79
CA PRO A 61 12.76 -9.89 3.40
C PRO A 61 13.18 -11.24 2.81
N THR A 62 13.06 -11.36 1.48
CA THR A 62 13.68 -12.43 0.69
C THR A 62 14.97 -11.96 0.01
N HIS A 63 15.10 -10.66 -0.24
CA HIS A 63 16.31 -10.07 -0.82
C HIS A 63 17.34 -9.72 0.27
N PRO A 64 18.64 -10.08 0.12
CA PRO A 64 19.65 -9.90 1.17
C PRO A 64 19.95 -8.43 1.51
N ALA A 65 19.70 -7.51 0.58
CA ALA A 65 19.87 -6.07 0.80
C ALA A 65 18.63 -5.37 1.36
N ALA A 66 17.49 -6.06 1.47
CA ALA A 66 16.25 -5.47 1.95
C ALA A 66 16.15 -5.60 3.48
N HIS A 67 15.53 -4.61 4.12
CA HIS A 67 15.24 -4.67 5.56
C HIS A 67 13.95 -5.43 5.83
N VAL A 68 12.94 -5.25 4.97
CA VAL A 68 11.65 -5.94 5.06
C VAL A 68 11.06 -6.12 3.66
N LYS A 69 10.11 -7.05 3.55
CA LYS A 69 9.24 -7.23 2.38
C LYS A 69 7.81 -6.81 2.69
N ASN A 70 7.09 -6.28 1.72
CA ASN A 70 5.68 -5.97 1.85
C ASN A 70 4.80 -6.45 0.69
N ALA A 71 3.50 -6.46 0.96
CA ALA A 71 2.45 -6.43 -0.04
C ALA A 71 1.49 -5.29 0.32
N VAL A 72 1.25 -4.42 -0.64
CA VAL A 72 0.34 -3.28 -0.47
C VAL A 72 -0.91 -3.51 -1.30
N THR A 73 -2.06 -3.32 -0.65
CA THR A 73 -3.36 -3.55 -1.27
C THR A 73 -4.17 -2.26 -1.26
N VAL A 74 -4.58 -1.84 -2.45
CA VAL A 74 -5.46 -0.69 -2.69
C VAL A 74 -6.91 -1.13 -2.77
N ALA A 75 -7.79 -0.31 -2.22
CA ALA A 75 -9.23 -0.45 -2.32
C ALA A 75 -9.73 -0.61 -3.77
N THR A 76 -10.49 -1.66 -4.06
CA THR A 76 -11.26 -1.83 -5.31
C THR A 76 -12.76 -1.60 -5.11
N GLY A 77 -13.19 -1.45 -3.85
CA GLY A 77 -14.57 -1.21 -3.45
C GLY A 77 -14.71 -1.23 -1.93
N ASP A 78 -15.97 -1.14 -1.50
CA ASP A 78 -16.36 -1.26 -0.10
C ASP A 78 -16.48 -2.72 0.32
N VAL A 79 -16.06 -3.00 1.55
CA VAL A 79 -16.18 -4.31 2.18
C VAL A 79 -17.58 -4.44 2.78
N ASN A 80 -18.25 -5.54 2.47
CA ASN A 80 -19.48 -5.96 3.14
C ASN A 80 -19.19 -7.26 3.90
N TRP A 81 -19.30 -7.22 5.23
CA TRP A 81 -18.99 -8.36 6.10
C TRP A 81 -19.89 -9.59 5.88
N ASP A 82 -21.09 -9.41 5.31
CA ASP A 82 -21.99 -10.51 4.95
C ASP A 82 -21.76 -11.05 3.53
N ARG A 83 -20.86 -10.43 2.75
CA ARG A 83 -20.58 -10.81 1.35
C ARG A 83 -19.07 -10.93 1.10
N PRO A 84 -18.48 -12.11 1.36
CA PRO A 84 -17.04 -12.34 1.19
C PRO A 84 -16.46 -12.00 -0.19
N ALA A 85 -17.27 -12.08 -1.25
CA ALA A 85 -16.87 -11.69 -2.61
C ALA A 85 -16.48 -10.20 -2.74
N THR A 86 -16.84 -9.36 -1.75
CA THR A 86 -16.45 -7.94 -1.70
C THR A 86 -15.10 -7.72 -1.01
N TRP A 87 -14.52 -8.76 -0.40
CA TRP A 87 -13.25 -8.69 0.31
C TRP A 87 -12.12 -8.82 -0.69
N THR A 88 -11.98 -7.82 -1.56
CA THR A 88 -11.00 -7.80 -2.64
C THR A 88 -10.21 -6.50 -2.61
N GLY A 89 -9.12 -6.47 -3.37
CA GLY A 89 -8.26 -5.31 -3.50
C GLY A 89 -7.23 -5.52 -4.59
N ALA A 90 -6.66 -4.42 -5.07
CA ALA A 90 -5.62 -4.44 -6.08
C ALA A 90 -4.25 -4.43 -5.41
N LEU A 91 -3.39 -5.40 -5.72
CA LEU A 91 -2.02 -5.44 -5.23
C LEU A 91 -1.10 -4.51 -6.00
N ASP A 92 -0.34 -3.69 -5.27
CA ASP A 92 0.81 -2.99 -5.80
C ASP A 92 1.95 -4.01 -6.03
N ARG A 93 2.51 -3.98 -7.24
CA ARG A 93 3.62 -4.86 -7.63
C ARG A 93 4.97 -4.29 -7.20
N SER A 94 5.03 -2.99 -6.94
CA SER A 94 6.19 -2.30 -6.40
C SER A 94 6.20 -2.36 -4.87
N PRO A 95 7.27 -1.91 -4.18
CA PRO A 95 7.28 -1.79 -2.72
C PRO A 95 6.31 -0.72 -2.20
N CYS A 96 5.66 0.03 -3.10
CA CYS A 96 4.78 1.17 -2.87
C CYS A 96 5.49 2.37 -2.22
N GLY A 97 5.72 3.44 -2.99
CA GLY A 97 6.46 4.61 -2.51
C GLY A 97 5.86 5.25 -1.26
N THR A 98 4.56 5.54 -1.27
CA THR A 98 3.87 6.10 -0.10
C THR A 98 3.76 5.11 1.06
N GLY A 99 3.73 3.81 0.79
CA GLY A 99 3.76 2.75 1.81
C GLY A 99 5.13 2.67 2.49
N THR A 100 6.22 2.77 1.73
CA THR A 100 7.58 2.91 2.27
C THR A 100 7.70 4.14 3.16
N CYS A 101 7.18 5.30 2.72
CA CYS A 101 7.16 6.51 3.56
C CYS A 101 6.40 6.30 4.88
N ALA A 102 5.20 5.69 4.83
CA ALA A 102 4.40 5.42 6.02
C ALA A 102 5.12 4.44 6.97
N ARG A 103 5.74 3.39 6.44
CA ARG A 103 6.52 2.41 7.22
C ARG A 103 7.72 3.08 7.90
N MET A 104 8.50 3.89 7.17
CA MET A 104 9.63 4.64 7.73
C MET A 104 9.19 5.61 8.83
N ALA A 105 8.07 6.31 8.65
CA ALA A 105 7.52 7.20 9.68
C ALA A 105 7.16 6.43 10.97
N VAL A 106 6.56 5.24 10.85
CA VAL A 106 6.28 4.36 12.00
C VAL A 106 7.56 3.86 12.67
N LEU A 107 8.55 3.42 11.90
CA LEU A 107 9.83 2.96 12.44
C LEU A 107 10.56 4.09 13.18
N HIS A 108 10.59 5.29 12.61
CA HIS A 108 11.19 6.46 13.24
C HIS A 108 10.48 6.85 14.53
N ALA A 109 9.14 6.87 14.53
CA ALA A 109 8.36 7.13 15.73
C ALA A 109 8.60 6.10 16.86
N ARG A 110 9.05 4.88 16.51
CA ARG A 110 9.47 3.83 17.45
C ARG A 110 10.94 3.88 17.83
N GLY A 111 11.73 4.77 17.23
CA GLY A 111 13.19 4.83 17.42
C GLY A 111 13.95 3.71 16.70
N GLU A 112 13.32 3.02 15.74
CA GLU A 112 13.88 1.89 15.00
C GLU A 112 14.55 2.30 13.67
N LEU A 113 14.41 3.57 13.25
CA LEU A 113 15.05 4.13 12.06
C LEU A 113 15.50 5.57 12.32
N ALA A 114 16.79 5.85 12.13
CA ALA A 114 17.33 7.19 12.32
C ALA A 114 17.08 8.10 11.10
N LEU A 115 17.27 9.41 11.29
CA LEU A 115 17.40 10.33 10.16
C LEU A 115 18.67 9.98 9.37
N HIS A 116 18.61 10.21 8.06
CA HIS A 116 19.68 9.97 7.09
C HIS A 116 20.12 8.50 6.95
N GLU A 117 19.41 7.57 7.55
CA GLU A 117 19.61 6.13 7.40
C GLU A 117 18.82 5.59 6.19
N ASP A 118 19.44 4.72 5.41
CA ASP A 118 18.79 4.09 4.25
C ASP A 118 17.90 2.93 4.68
N PHE A 119 16.66 2.95 4.21
CA PHE A 119 15.69 1.89 4.38
C PHE A 119 15.33 1.28 3.03
N VAL A 120 15.91 0.12 2.75
CA VAL A 120 15.60 -0.70 1.57
C VAL A 120 14.35 -1.56 1.81
N HIS A 121 13.35 -1.41 0.96
CA HIS A 121 12.05 -2.06 1.06
C HIS A 121 11.77 -2.92 -0.17
N GLU A 122 11.43 -4.18 0.06
CA GLU A 122 11.17 -5.17 -0.98
C GLU A 122 9.67 -5.35 -1.25
N SER A 123 9.31 -5.44 -2.52
CA SER A 123 7.96 -5.75 -2.98
C SER A 123 7.63 -7.24 -2.96
N ILE A 124 6.36 -7.58 -3.15
CA ILE A 124 5.92 -8.96 -3.38
C ILE A 124 6.63 -9.65 -4.56
N LEU A 125 7.07 -8.89 -5.57
CA LEU A 125 7.81 -9.38 -6.75
C LEU A 125 9.33 -9.35 -6.58
N GLY A 126 9.86 -8.92 -5.44
CA GLY A 126 11.31 -8.82 -5.20
C GLY A 126 11.99 -7.55 -5.73
N THR A 127 11.24 -6.62 -6.34
CA THR A 127 11.75 -5.28 -6.67
C THR A 127 12.01 -4.45 -5.41
N LEU A 128 12.93 -3.49 -5.48
CA LEU A 128 13.40 -2.70 -4.33
C LEU A 128 13.18 -1.20 -4.53
N PHE A 129 12.84 -0.53 -3.43
CA PHE A 129 12.96 0.92 -3.26
C PHE A 129 13.91 1.21 -2.11
N THR A 130 14.64 2.32 -2.22
CA THR A 130 15.44 2.85 -1.11
C THR A 130 14.77 4.12 -0.62
N GLY A 131 14.36 4.12 0.64
CA GLY A 131 13.86 5.30 1.33
C GLY A 131 14.88 5.87 2.30
N ARG A 132 14.74 7.16 2.62
CA ARG A 132 15.53 7.85 3.64
C ARG A 132 14.72 8.96 4.26
N LEU A 133 14.79 9.13 5.58
CA LEU A 133 14.19 10.28 6.27
C LEU A 133 15.20 11.42 6.35
N LEU A 134 14.82 12.62 5.92
CA LEU A 134 15.72 13.77 5.87
C LEU A 134 15.68 14.59 7.16
N GLU A 135 14.49 14.84 7.67
CA GLU A 135 14.29 15.69 8.85
C GLU A 135 12.95 15.37 9.51
N THR A 136 12.78 15.86 10.74
CA THR A 136 11.50 15.90 11.44
C THR A 136 10.81 17.22 11.19
N THR A 137 9.48 17.21 11.23
CA THR A 137 8.63 18.39 11.05
C THR A 137 7.28 18.16 11.75
N THR A 138 6.29 19.01 11.49
CA THR A 138 4.92 18.85 12.01
C THR A 138 3.90 18.96 10.89
N VAL A 139 2.81 18.19 11.00
CA VAL A 139 1.60 18.34 10.17
C VAL A 139 0.40 18.46 11.11
N GLY A 140 -0.21 19.64 11.17
CA GLY A 140 -1.11 20.01 12.25
C GLY A 140 -0.48 19.76 13.62
N PRO A 141 -1.15 19.04 14.55
CA PRO A 141 -0.61 18.77 15.88
C PRO A 141 0.34 17.57 15.95
N TYR A 142 0.57 16.85 14.84
CA TYR A 142 1.34 15.61 14.83
C TYR A 142 2.80 15.84 14.46
N GLN A 143 3.70 15.14 15.15
CA GLN A 143 5.08 14.99 14.71
C GLN A 143 5.12 14.22 13.40
N ALA A 144 5.95 14.67 12.48
CA ALA A 144 6.06 14.14 11.13
C ALA A 144 7.53 14.07 10.70
N VAL A 145 7.76 13.44 9.55
CA VAL A 145 9.08 13.30 8.93
C VAL A 145 8.99 13.64 7.46
N VAL A 146 10.10 14.10 6.87
CA VAL A 146 10.22 14.36 5.44
C VAL A 146 10.98 13.20 4.78
N PRO A 147 10.28 12.29 4.06
CA PRO A 147 10.91 11.15 3.41
C PRO A 147 11.35 11.46 1.98
N THR A 148 12.41 10.78 1.53
CA THR A 148 12.74 10.59 0.11
C THR A 148 12.60 9.12 -0.25
N ILE A 149 12.22 8.85 -1.51
CA ILE A 149 12.16 7.51 -2.08
C ILE A 149 12.88 7.52 -3.42
N SER A 150 13.70 6.49 -3.63
CA SER A 150 14.37 6.21 -4.88
C SER A 150 13.94 4.85 -5.41
N GLY A 151 13.67 4.78 -6.71
CA GLY A 151 13.30 3.58 -7.44
C GLY A 151 13.61 3.75 -8.92
N GLN A 152 13.28 2.73 -9.72
CA GLN A 152 13.51 2.75 -11.16
C GLN A 152 12.22 2.40 -11.91
N GLY A 153 11.98 3.12 -13.00
CA GLY A 153 10.92 2.84 -13.95
C GLY A 153 11.50 2.72 -15.37
N TRP A 154 10.79 2.02 -16.23
CA TRP A 154 11.16 1.81 -17.63
C TRP A 154 10.04 2.26 -18.54
N ILE A 155 10.40 2.81 -19.71
CA ILE A 155 9.43 3.03 -20.78
C ILE A 155 9.05 1.66 -21.33
N THR A 156 7.80 1.25 -21.13
CA THR A 156 7.28 -0.06 -21.59
C THR A 156 6.51 0.06 -22.91
N GLY A 157 6.14 1.27 -23.33
CA GLY A 157 5.46 1.50 -24.59
C GLY A 157 4.97 2.93 -24.75
N PHE A 158 4.48 3.22 -25.95
CA PHE A 158 3.74 4.44 -26.27
C PHE A 158 2.39 4.03 -26.83
N ALA A 159 1.30 4.61 -26.33
CA ALA A 159 -0.06 4.24 -26.72
C ALA A 159 -0.89 5.48 -27.06
N ASN A 160 -1.79 5.34 -28.04
CA ASN A 160 -2.87 6.29 -28.32
C ASN A 160 -4.19 5.61 -28.00
N TYR A 161 -4.89 6.08 -26.96
CA TYR A 161 -6.21 5.59 -26.59
C TYR A 161 -7.28 6.47 -27.26
N VAL A 162 -8.28 5.86 -27.88
CA VAL A 162 -9.37 6.53 -28.61
C VAL A 162 -10.69 5.89 -28.19
N ILE A 163 -11.72 6.70 -28.00
CA ILE A 163 -13.07 6.25 -27.64
C ILE A 163 -14.00 6.61 -28.81
N ASP A 164 -14.60 5.60 -29.43
CA ASP A 164 -15.59 5.82 -30.48
C ASP A 164 -16.97 6.13 -29.87
N PRO A 165 -17.73 7.12 -30.38
CA PRO A 165 -19.08 7.41 -29.89
C PRO A 165 -20.07 6.24 -29.98
N THR A 166 -19.80 5.24 -30.80
CA THR A 166 -20.64 4.04 -31.01
C THR A 166 -20.13 2.82 -30.26
N ASP A 167 -19.02 2.93 -29.51
CA ASP A 167 -18.53 1.86 -28.65
C ASP A 167 -19.62 1.49 -27.62
N PRO A 168 -20.01 0.21 -27.49
CA PRO A 168 -20.96 -0.22 -26.46
C PRO A 168 -20.40 -0.11 -25.03
N PHE A 169 -19.07 0.02 -24.86
CA PHE A 169 -18.40 0.07 -23.55
C PHE A 169 -17.34 1.19 -23.44
N PRO A 170 -17.69 2.46 -23.71
CA PRO A 170 -16.73 3.56 -23.82
C PRO A 170 -16.06 3.92 -22.48
N MET A 171 -16.65 3.48 -21.37
CA MET A 171 -16.14 3.68 -20.00
C MET A 171 -15.43 2.43 -19.45
N GLY A 172 -15.25 1.40 -20.28
CA GLY A 172 -14.78 0.09 -19.86
C GLY A 172 -15.84 -0.71 -19.09
N PHE A 173 -15.45 -1.92 -18.70
CA PHE A 173 -16.26 -2.83 -17.88
C PHE A 173 -15.32 -3.74 -17.08
N THR A 174 -15.86 -4.37 -16.04
CA THR A 174 -15.19 -5.43 -15.30
C THR A 174 -15.98 -6.73 -15.45
N VAL A 175 -15.27 -7.85 -15.61
CA VAL A 175 -15.87 -9.18 -15.63
C VAL A 175 -15.33 -9.94 -14.42
N GLY A 176 -16.15 -10.06 -13.38
CA GLY A 176 -15.99 -11.01 -12.27
C GLY A 176 -14.58 -11.20 -11.68
N ASP A 177 -14.39 -12.36 -11.07
CA ASP A 177 -13.17 -12.79 -10.35
C ASP A 177 -12.02 -13.22 -11.26
N ILE A 178 -12.15 -13.13 -12.59
CA ILE A 178 -11.08 -13.54 -13.52
C ILE A 178 -9.89 -12.56 -13.56
N TRP A 179 -9.96 -11.44 -12.82
CA TRP A 179 -8.91 -10.41 -12.75
C TRP A 179 -8.48 -10.06 -11.32
N ALA A 180 -8.91 -10.85 -10.32
CA ALA A 180 -8.49 -10.72 -8.92
C ALA A 180 -7.15 -11.42 -8.68
#